data_AF-A0A520KC80-F1
#
_entry.id   AF-A0A520KC80-F1
#
_cell.length_a   1.000
_cell.length_b   1.000
_cell.length_c   1.000
_cell.angle_alpha   90.00
_cell.angle_beta   90.00
_cell.angle_gamma   90.00
#
_symmetry.space_group_name_H-M   'P 1'
#
loop_
_entity.id
_entity.type
_entity.pdbx_description
1 polymer ?
#
loop_
_entity_poly.entity_id
_entity_poly.type
_entity_poly.pdbx_seq_one_letter_code
_entity_poly.pdbx_strand_id
1 'polypeptide(L)'
;MEHGNNKWEEGPQRIEWQEEVEYYPIYIDKQTYLKLRKMKKHYIADFCINKIVDKLDNPVFSVDRNELLEQIDDMFEAMGDKLSPCNSYLILVRLNHIVEGR
;
A
#
# COMPACT_ATOMS: atom_id res chain seq x y z
N MET A 1 8.73 -62.87 14.53
CA MET A 1 9.44 -61.60 14.78
C MET A 1 9.01 -60.64 13.68
N GLU A 2 8.01 -59.82 13.97
CA GLU A 2 7.54 -58.77 13.05
C GLU A 2 8.22 -57.46 13.47
N HIS A 3 9.01 -56.86 12.57
CA HIS A 3 9.43 -55.47 12.72
C HIS A 3 8.57 -54.63 11.78
N GLY A 4 7.60 -53.92 12.37
CA GLY A 4 6.78 -52.94 11.69
C GLY A 4 7.63 -51.80 11.15
N ASN A 5 7.65 -51.66 9.83
CA ASN A 5 8.13 -50.48 9.12
C ASN A 5 7.21 -49.30 9.47
N ASN A 6 7.62 -48.46 10.43
CA ASN A 6 7.01 -47.15 10.60
C ASN A 6 7.63 -46.18 9.59
N LYS A 7 7.01 -46.08 8.41
CA LYS A 7 7.16 -44.91 7.54
C LYS A 7 6.46 -43.75 8.25
N TRP A 8 7.23 -42.77 8.69
CA TRP A 8 6.70 -41.48 9.08
C TRP A 8 6.14 -40.81 7.82
N GLU A 9 4.81 -40.67 7.75
CA GLU A 9 4.16 -39.89 6.70
C GLU A 9 4.51 -38.42 6.91
N GLU A 10 5.14 -37.80 5.91
CA GLU A 10 5.39 -36.36 5.89
C GLU A 10 4.05 -35.64 5.99
N GLY A 11 3.80 -34.99 7.12
CA GLY A 11 2.63 -34.13 7.29
C GLY A 11 2.58 -33.03 6.21
N PRO A 12 1.40 -32.44 5.95
CA PRO A 12 1.23 -31.46 4.88
C PRO A 12 2.28 -30.35 4.96
N GLN A 13 2.93 -30.06 3.83
CA GLN A 13 3.89 -28.96 3.70
C GLN A 13 3.28 -27.68 4.31
N ARG A 14 4.00 -27.04 5.25
CA ARG A 14 3.63 -25.71 5.74
C ARG A 14 3.78 -24.73 4.58
N ILE A 15 2.69 -24.07 4.20
CA ILE A 15 2.73 -22.93 3.30
C ILE A 15 3.49 -21.80 4.01
N GLU A 16 4.63 -21.38 3.45
CA GLU A 16 5.34 -20.18 3.90
C GLU A 16 4.71 -18.96 3.22
N TRP A 17 4.21 -17.99 3.99
CA TRP A 17 3.69 -16.74 3.44
C TRP A 17 4.79 -15.70 3.41
N GLN A 18 4.97 -15.03 2.28
CA GLN A 18 5.95 -13.95 2.11
C GLN A 18 5.23 -12.62 1.91
N GLU A 19 5.79 -11.56 2.51
CA GLU A 19 5.34 -10.18 2.28
C GLU A 19 6.11 -9.63 1.09
N GLU A 20 5.41 -9.28 0.01
CA GLU A 20 5.95 -8.55 -1.12
C GLU A 20 5.51 -7.08 -1.04
N VAL A 21 6.45 -6.15 -1.31
CA VAL A 21 6.18 -4.71 -1.25
C VAL A 21 6.21 -4.12 -2.65
N GLU A 22 5.12 -3.46 -3.04
CA GLU A 22 5.01 -2.69 -4.29
C GLU A 22 4.71 -1.21 -3.96
N TYR A 23 5.15 -0.28 -4.81
CA TYR A 23 4.78 1.13 -4.70
C TYR A 23 3.88 1.54 -5.87
N TYR A 24 2.64 1.91 -5.56
CA TYR A 24 1.67 2.32 -6.56
C TYR A 24 1.66 3.85 -6.74
N PRO A 25 1.91 4.37 -7.96
CA PRO A 25 1.94 5.81 -8.19
C PRO A 25 0.52 6.40 -8.31
N ILE A 26 0.20 7.36 -7.45
CA ILE A 26 -1.02 8.16 -7.51
C ILE A 26 -0.69 9.60 -7.89
N TYR A 27 -1.28 10.04 -9.00
CA TYR A 27 -1.23 11.44 -9.43
C TYR A 27 -2.49 12.18 -8.97
N ILE A 28 -2.31 13.26 -8.21
CA ILE A 28 -3.37 14.15 -7.76
C ILE A 28 -3.19 15.48 -8.48
N ASP A 29 -4.20 15.92 -9.25
CA ASP A 29 -4.13 17.24 -9.87
C ASP A 29 -4.12 18.35 -8.81
N LYS A 30 -3.58 19.51 -9.19
CA LYS A 30 -3.40 20.63 -8.26
C LYS A 30 -4.70 21.10 -7.62
N GLN A 31 -5.81 21.14 -8.37
CA GLN A 31 -7.08 21.63 -7.83
C GLN A 31 -7.65 20.65 -6.80
N THR A 32 -7.61 19.36 -7.11
CA THR A 32 -8.01 18.30 -6.18
C THR A 32 -7.15 18.31 -4.93
N TYR A 33 -5.82 18.35 -5.08
CA TYR A 33 -4.90 18.40 -3.93
C TYR A 33 -5.19 19.59 -3.02
N LEU A 34 -5.34 20.80 -3.57
CA LEU A 34 -5.63 22.01 -2.80
C LEU A 34 -6.97 21.94 -2.07
N LYS A 35 -7.99 21.34 -2.71
CA LYS A 35 -9.29 21.11 -2.08
C LYS A 35 -9.15 20.15 -0.90
N LEU A 36 -8.50 19.00 -1.09
CA LEU A 36 -8.35 17.99 -0.05
C LEU A 36 -7.44 18.48 1.11
N ARG A 37 -6.38 19.23 0.79
CA ARG A 37 -5.47 19.84 1.79
C ARG A 37 -6.22 20.74 2.77
N LYS A 38 -7.18 21.54 2.31
CA LYS A 38 -8.02 22.39 3.18
C LYS A 38 -8.92 21.58 4.13
N MET A 39 -9.27 20.35 3.75
CA MET A 39 -10.19 19.50 4.51
C MET A 39 -9.48 18.66 5.58
N LYS A 40 -8.20 18.30 5.36
CA LYS A 40 -7.21 17.59 6.21
C LYS A 40 -6.53 16.46 5.43
N LYS A 41 -5.34 16.03 5.86
CA LYS A 41 -4.54 14.95 5.26
C LYS A 41 -5.28 13.62 5.07
N HIS A 42 -6.20 13.27 5.98
CA HIS A 42 -6.97 12.02 5.86
C HIS A 42 -7.77 11.93 4.56
N TYR A 43 -8.26 13.06 4.03
CA TYR A 43 -8.99 13.08 2.76
C TYR A 43 -8.09 12.81 1.55
N ILE A 44 -6.81 13.17 1.63
CA ILE A 44 -5.81 12.81 0.61
C ILE A 44 -5.50 11.33 0.70
N ALA A 45 -5.32 10.78 1.91
CA ALA A 45 -5.11 9.35 2.10
C ALA A 45 -6.30 8.52 1.57
N ASP A 46 -7.53 8.93 1.87
CA ASP A 46 -8.75 8.27 1.37
C ASP A 46 -8.86 8.37 -0.15
N PHE A 47 -8.51 9.51 -0.75
CA PHE A 47 -8.43 9.65 -2.20
C PHE A 47 -7.46 8.65 -2.82
N CYS A 48 -6.26 8.52 -2.26
CA CYS A 48 -5.25 7.57 -2.74
C CYS A 48 -5.72 6.12 -2.65
N ILE A 49 -6.26 5.73 -1.50
CA ILE A 49 -6.77 4.35 -1.27
C ILE A 49 -7.90 4.04 -2.25
N ASN A 50 -8.87 4.94 -2.43
CA ASN A 50 -9.96 4.72 -3.38
C ASN A 50 -9.46 4.57 -4.81
N LYS A 51 -8.45 5.35 -5.22
CA LYS A 51 -7.84 5.20 -6.56
C LYS A 51 -7.19 3.85 -6.76
N ILE A 52 -6.61 3.26 -5.72
CA ILE A 52 -6.00 1.93 -5.76
C ILE A 52 -7.09 0.86 -5.84
N VAL A 53 -8.10 0.96 -4.98
CA VAL A 53 -9.25 0.03 -4.96
C VAL A 53 -10.00 0.04 -6.30
N ASP A 54 -10.21 1.20 -6.92
CA ASP A 54 -10.86 1.31 -8.23
C ASP A 54 -10.03 0.70 -9.38
N LYS A 55 -8.71 0.55 -9.20
CA LYS A 55 -7.76 0.14 -10.23
C LYS A 55 -7.31 -1.30 -10.11
N LEU A 56 -7.30 -1.85 -8.90
CA LEU A 56 -6.81 -3.18 -8.62
C LEU A 56 -8.01 -4.11 -8.38
N ASP A 57 -8.26 -4.99 -9.36
CA ASP A 57 -9.26 -6.07 -9.25
C ASP A 57 -8.87 -7.16 -8.22
N ASN A 58 -7.82 -6.96 -7.44
CA ASN A 58 -7.14 -7.99 -6.66
C ASN A 58 -7.23 -7.71 -5.14
N PRO A 59 -7.83 -8.60 -4.31
CA PRO A 59 -8.19 -8.27 -2.93
C PRO A 59 -7.08 -8.47 -1.88
N VAL A 60 -5.85 -8.88 -2.27
CA VAL A 60 -4.80 -9.28 -1.32
C VAL A 60 -3.66 -8.26 -1.24
N PHE A 61 -4.02 -6.98 -1.11
CA PHE A 61 -3.08 -5.95 -0.72
C PHE A 61 -3.58 -5.21 0.52
N SER A 62 -2.65 -4.80 1.37
CA SER A 62 -2.92 -3.88 2.47
C SER A 62 -2.13 -2.59 2.25
N VAL A 63 -2.74 -1.47 2.58
CA VAL A 63 -2.09 -0.16 2.55
C VAL A 63 -1.74 0.22 3.99
N ASP A 64 -0.48 0.55 4.25
CA ASP A 64 -0.10 1.16 5.51
C ASP A 64 -0.58 2.62 5.53
N ARG A 65 -1.71 2.84 6.20
CA ARG A 65 -2.33 4.17 6.31
C ARG A 65 -1.46 5.14 7.11
N ASN A 66 -0.69 4.68 8.08
CA ASN A 66 0.15 5.56 8.89
C ASN A 66 1.33 6.07 8.08
N GLU A 67 2.01 5.17 7.37
CA GLU A 67 3.10 5.53 6.44
C GLU A 67 2.59 6.52 5.37
N LEU A 68 1.41 6.28 4.80
CA LEU A 68 0.78 7.20 3.85
C LEU A 68 0.49 8.59 4.46
N LEU A 69 0.05 8.64 5.72
CA LEU A 69 -0.22 9.91 6.39
C LEU A 69 1.06 10.70 6.69
N GLU A 70 2.14 10.02 7.08
CA GLU A 70 3.46 10.61 7.29
C GLU A 70 4.02 11.19 5.98
N GLN A 71 3.94 10.45 4.87
CA GLN A 71 4.32 10.97 3.55
C GLN A 71 3.54 12.22 3.15
N ILE A 72 2.24 12.29 3.47
CA ILE A 72 1.41 13.46 3.20
C ILE A 72 1.83 14.65 4.08
N ASP A 73 2.21 14.40 5.34
CA ASP A 73 2.76 15.44 6.22
C ASP A 73 4.09 15.97 5.66
N ASP A 74 5.01 15.10 5.26
CA ASP A 74 6.28 15.48 4.64
C ASP A 74 6.06 16.32 3.37
N MET A 75 5.08 15.94 2.54
CA MET A 75 4.70 16.73 1.38
C MET A 75 4.11 18.11 1.76
N PHE A 76 3.36 18.20 2.86
CA PHE A 76 2.80 19.46 3.34
C PHE A 76 3.92 20.39 3.84
N GLU A 77 4.89 19.84 4.56
CA GLU A 77 6.05 20.57 5.07
C GLU A 77 6.97 21.02 3.93
N ALA A 78 7.33 20.11 3.02
CA ALA A 78 8.21 20.40 1.88
C ALA A 78 7.65 21.47 0.95
N MET A 79 6.32 21.53 0.79
CA MET A 79 5.68 22.56 -0.04
C MET A 79 5.37 23.85 0.71
N GLY A 80 5.24 23.82 2.04
CA GLY A 80 4.89 24.98 2.86
C GLY A 80 3.73 25.80 2.27
N ASP A 81 3.91 27.13 2.22
CA ASP A 81 3.00 28.06 1.52
C ASP A 81 3.31 28.20 0.02
N LYS A 82 4.47 27.73 -0.43
CA LYS A 82 4.93 27.86 -1.81
C LYS A 82 4.50 26.64 -2.62
N LEU A 83 3.25 26.69 -3.08
CA LEU A 83 2.75 25.68 -4.01
C LEU A 83 3.58 25.69 -5.29
N SER A 84 4.21 24.55 -5.58
CA SER A 84 4.92 24.31 -6.83
C SER A 84 4.05 24.68 -8.06
N PRO A 85 4.64 25.19 -9.15
CA PRO A 85 3.94 25.43 -10.41
C PRO A 85 3.44 24.15 -11.09
N CYS A 86 3.79 22.96 -10.57
CA CYS A 86 3.33 21.68 -11.11
C CYS A 86 1.79 21.57 -11.17
N ASN A 87 1.29 20.95 -12.25
CA ASN A 87 -0.14 20.70 -12.45
C ASN A 87 -0.66 19.47 -11.67
N SER A 88 0.25 18.62 -11.17
CA SER A 88 -0.08 17.43 -10.39
C SER A 88 1.01 17.12 -9.36
N TYR A 89 0.61 16.41 -8.31
CA TYR A 89 1.47 15.89 -7.25
C TYR A 89 1.48 14.37 -7.30
N LEU A 90 2.65 13.77 -7.11
CA LEU A 90 2.83 12.32 -7.06
C LEU A 90 2.87 11.87 -5.61
N ILE A 91 2.13 10.82 -5.28
CA ILE A 91 2.20 10.08 -4.02
C ILE A 91 2.49 8.62 -4.37
N LEU A 92 3.53 8.05 -3.77
CA LEU A 92 3.88 6.63 -3.94
C LEU A 92 3.29 5.84 -2.76
N VAL A 93 2.17 5.16 -3.00
CA VAL A 93 1.50 4.41 -1.94
C VAL A 93 2.12 3.03 -1.84
N ARG A 94 2.66 2.70 -0.66
CA ARG A 94 3.16 1.35 -0.38
C ARG A 94 1.99 0.37 -0.28
N LEU A 95 2.07 -0.69 -1.08
CA LEU A 95 1.18 -1.85 -1.06
C LEU A 95 1.95 -3.02 -0.48
N ASN A 96 1.40 -3.62 0.57
CA ASN A 96 1.91 -4.87 1.14
C ASN A 96 1.04 -6.02 0.64
N HIS A 97 1.65 -6.91 -0.11
CA HIS A 97 1.04 -8.10 -0.68
C HIS A 97 1.37 -9.29 0.21
N ILE A 98 0.37 -10.14 0.47
CA ILE A 98 0.60 -11.45 1.07
C ILE A 98 0.61 -12.45 -0.08
N VAL A 99 1.78 -12.96 -0.44
CA VAL A 99 1.95 -13.96 -1.49
C VAL A 99 2.29 -15.32 -0.90
N GLU A 100 1.86 -16.37 -1.58
CA GLU A 100 2.28 -17.73 -1.26
C GLU A 100 3.77 -17.87 -1.63
N GLY A 101 4.62 -18.14 -0.63
CA GLY A 101 6.04 -18.38 -0.84
C GLY A 101 6.25 -19.67 -1.64
N ARG A 102 7.16 -19.61 -2.61
CA ARG A 102 7.55 -20.77 -3.44
C ARG A 102 8.59 -21.64 -2.74
#